data_AF-A0A7K0NZU1-F1
#
_entry.id   AF-A0A7K0NZU1-F1
#
_cell.length_a   1.000
_cell.length_b   1.000
_cell.length_c   1.000
_cell.angle_alpha   90.00
_cell.angle_beta   90.00
_cell.angle_gamma   90.00
#
_symmetry.space_group_name_H-M   'P 1'
#
loop_
_entity.id
_entity.type
_entity.pdbx_description
1 polymer ?
#
loop_
_entity_poly.entity_id
_entity_poly.type
_entity_poly.pdbx_seq_one_letter_code
_entity_poly.pdbx_strand_id
1 'polypeptide(L)' 'MKVTRLSTTPIKGLALHHPPTIEVNASGAVGDRLFHLVDDDGALVSITAVGGLASLLATFDADSALLVV' A
#
# COMPACT_ATOMS: atom_id res chain seq x y z
N MET A 1 -18.57 3.74 -19.14
CA MET A 1 -17.75 3.16 -18.06
C MET A 1 -17.73 4.12 -16.88
N LYS A 2 -17.84 3.65 -15.64
CA LYS A 2 -17.86 4.48 -14.43
C LYS A 2 -16.89 3.89 -13.40
N VAL A 3 -16.12 4.74 -12.72
CA VAL A 3 -15.29 4.33 -11.57
C VAL A 3 -16.22 3.93 -10.41
N THR A 4 -16.04 2.73 -9.88
CA THR A 4 -16.86 2.19 -8.77
C THR A 4 -16.13 2.16 -7.43
N ARG A 5 -14.79 2.19 -7.43
CA ARG A 5 -13.95 2.11 -6.23
C ARG A 5 -12.55 2.65 -6.54
N LEU A 6 -11.96 3.29 -5.54
CA LEU A 6 -10.54 3.62 -5.51
C LEU A 6 -9.89 2.77 -4.42
N SER A 7 -8.66 2.33 -4.66
CA SER A 7 -7.94 1.50 -3.70
C SER A 7 -6.46 1.86 -3.69
N THR A 8 -5.89 2.01 -2.49
CA THR A 8 -4.47 2.30 -2.28
C THR A 8 -3.97 1.56 -1.04
N THR A 9 -2.66 1.36 -0.92
CA THR A 9 -2.04 0.89 0.32
C THR A 9 -0.62 1.44 0.41
N PRO A 10 -0.15 1.93 1.57
CA PRO A 10 1.21 2.44 1.66
C PRO A 10 2.25 1.33 1.52
N ILE A 11 1.95 0.08 1.90
CA ILE A 11 2.87 -1.06 1.82
C ILE A 11 2.37 -2.08 0.79
N LYS A 12 3.21 -2.40 -0.20
CA LYS A 12 2.90 -3.42 -1.20
C LYS A 12 2.59 -4.76 -0.54
N GLY A 13 1.41 -5.32 -0.85
CA GLY A 13 0.98 -6.64 -0.40
C GLY A 13 0.19 -6.65 0.91
N LEU A 14 -0.08 -5.48 1.49
CA LEU A 14 -0.90 -5.33 2.69
C LEU A 14 -2.36 -5.03 2.30
N ALA A 15 -3.26 -4.92 3.28
CA ALA A 15 -4.64 -4.56 3.06
C ALA A 15 -4.78 -3.20 2.37
N LEU A 16 -5.85 -3.05 1.57
CA LEU A 16 -6.13 -1.84 0.81
C LEU A 16 -7.06 -0.90 1.59
N HIS A 17 -6.75 0.39 1.55
CA HIS A 17 -7.70 1.47 1.83
C HIS A 17 -8.66 1.65 0.66
N HIS A 18 -9.83 2.22 0.94
CA HIS A 18 -10.82 2.58 -0.08
C HIS A 18 -11.27 4.04 0.05
N PRO A 19 -10.37 5.00 -0.21
CA PRO A 19 -10.69 6.41 -0.05
C PRO A 19 -11.72 6.86 -1.11
N PRO A 20 -12.53 7.89 -0.79
CA PRO A 20 -13.50 8.43 -1.76
C PRO A 20 -12.84 9.24 -2.87
N THR A 21 -11.61 9.72 -2.66
CA THR A 21 -10.81 10.52 -3.61
C THR A 21 -9.35 10.10 -3.55
N ILE A 22 -8.64 10.22 -4.68
CA ILE A 22 -7.19 10.06 -4.76
C ILE A 22 -6.60 11.15 -5.66
N GLU A 23 -5.39 11.60 -5.34
CA GLU A 23 -4.57 12.39 -6.26
C GLU A 23 -3.75 11.44 -7.13
N VAL A 24 -3.65 11.72 -8.43
CA VAL A 24 -2.89 10.93 -9.39
C VAL A 24 -1.90 11.82 -10.11
N ASN A 25 -0.63 11.40 -10.16
CA ASN A 25 0.42 12.04 -10.95
C ASN A 25 1.06 11.02 -11.92
N ALA A 26 2.15 11.41 -12.58
CA ALA A 26 2.84 10.56 -13.56
C ALA A 26 3.37 9.21 -12.98
N SER A 27 3.54 9.11 -11.66
CA SER A 27 3.96 7.89 -10.95
C SER A 27 2.80 7.03 -10.44
N GLY A 28 1.56 7.52 -10.53
CA GLY A 28 0.36 6.83 -10.04
C GLY A 28 -0.36 7.58 -8.93
N ALA A 29 -1.11 6.85 -8.11
CA ALA A 29 -1.85 7.42 -6.98
C ALA A 29 -0.87 7.84 -5.86
N VAL A 30 -0.96 9.08 -5.42
CA VAL A 30 -0.09 9.62 -4.36
C VAL A 30 -0.29 8.79 -3.08
N GLY A 31 0.82 8.36 -2.47
CA GLY A 31 0.82 7.54 -1.26
C GLY A 31 0.63 6.04 -1.48
N ASP A 32 0.37 5.59 -2.71
CA ASP A 32 0.24 4.16 -3.01
C ASP A 32 1.62 3.50 -3.18
N ARG A 33 1.82 2.39 -2.47
CA ARG A 33 3.00 1.50 -2.49
C ARG A 33 4.33 2.24 -2.30
N LEU A 34 4.37 3.20 -1.38
CA LEU A 34 5.60 3.88 -0.97
C LEU A 34 6.62 2.92 -0.35
N PHE A 35 6.14 1.84 0.27
CA PHE A 35 6.96 0.85 0.94
C PHE A 35 6.71 -0.56 0.39
N HIS A 36 7.67 -1.44 0.58
CA HIS A 36 7.55 -2.87 0.31
C HIS A 36 8.37 -3.65 1.34
N LEU A 37 7.92 -4.87 1.62
CA LEU A 37 8.63 -5.78 2.50
C LEU A 37 9.69 -6.56 1.71
N VAL A 38 10.85 -6.75 2.32
CA VAL A 38 11.91 -7.61 1.83
C VAL A 38 12.25 -8.65 2.89
N ASP A 39 12.77 -9.80 2.45
CA ASP A 39 13.35 -10.80 3.35
C ASP A 39 14.80 -10.44 3.71
N ASP A 40 15.46 -11.32 4.46
CA ASP A 40 16.83 -11.13 4.94
C ASP A 40 17.87 -11.04 3.81
N ASP A 41 17.56 -11.59 2.63
CA ASP A 41 18.39 -11.53 1.42
C ASP A 41 18.08 -10.28 0.57
N GLY A 42 17.14 -9.44 1.02
CA GLY A 42 16.68 -8.26 0.30
C GLY A 42 15.72 -8.57 -0.85
N ALA A 43 15.24 -9.81 -0.97
CA ALA A 43 14.28 -10.18 -1.98
C ALA A 43 12.87 -9.73 -1.59
N LEU A 44 12.08 -9.32 -2.58
CA LEU A 44 10.73 -8.82 -2.36
C LEU A 44 9.81 -9.92 -1.81
N VAL A 45 9.17 -9.64 -0.67
CA VAL A 45 8.13 -10.53 -0.12
C VAL A 45 6.83 -10.35 -0.90
N SER A 46 6.35 -11.44 -1.51
CA SER A 46 5.06 -11.45 -2.22
C SER A 46 3.91 -11.86 -1.30
N ILE A 47 2.81 -11.12 -1.38
CA ILE A 47 1.53 -11.49 -0.74
C ILE A 47 1.03 -12.88 -1.14
N THR A 48 1.35 -13.34 -2.36
CA THR A 48 0.95 -14.68 -2.82
C THR A 48 1.72 -15.81 -2.13
N ALA A 49 2.90 -15.51 -1.59
CA ALA A 49 3.69 -16.44 -0.78
C ALA A 49 3.31 -16.36 0.71
N VAL A 50 2.91 -15.17 1.18
CA VAL A 50 2.54 -14.93 2.58
C VAL A 50 1.13 -14.33 2.64
N GLY A 51 0.12 -15.18 2.46
CA GLY A 51 -1.28 -14.74 2.37
C GLY A 51 -1.80 -13.97 3.60
N GLY A 52 -1.20 -14.19 4.78
CA GLY A 52 -1.55 -13.46 6.00
C GLY A 52 -1.29 -11.95 5.96
N LEU A 53 -0.45 -11.47 5.04
CA LEU A 53 -0.23 -10.02 4.86
C LEU A 53 -1.49 -9.29 4.41
N ALA A 54 -2.41 -9.96 3.73
CA ALA A 54 -3.62 -9.36 3.19
C ALA A 54 -4.57 -8.77 4.25
N SER A 55 -4.45 -9.19 5.52
CA SER A 55 -5.30 -8.72 6.62
C SER A 55 -4.71 -7.57 7.42
N LEU A 56 -3.45 -7.20 7.19
CA LEU A 56 -2.76 -6.16 7.94
C LEU A 56 -2.94 -4.81 7.23
N LEU A 57 -3.41 -3.78 7.95
CA LEU A 57 -3.75 -2.49 7.38
C LEU A 57 -2.75 -1.43 7.81
N ALA A 58 -1.94 -0.95 6.88
CA ALA A 58 -0.92 0.05 7.16
C ALA A 58 -1.41 1.47 6.87
N THR A 59 -1.04 2.44 7.71
CA THR A 59 -1.21 3.89 7.47
C THR A 59 0.14 4.58 7.57
N PHE A 60 0.40 5.50 6.64
CA PHE A 60 1.61 6.33 6.63
C PHE A 60 1.23 7.80 6.74
N ASP A 61 1.82 8.50 7.70
CA ASP A 61 1.77 9.95 7.80
C ASP A 61 3.10 10.52 7.29
N ALA A 62 3.04 11.28 6.19
CA ALA A 62 4.21 11.86 5.57
C ALA A 62 4.80 13.02 6.38
N ASP A 63 3.99 13.73 7.17
CA ASP A 63 4.45 14.88 7.94
C ASP A 63 5.29 14.45 9.15
N SER A 64 4.84 13.41 9.85
CA SER A 64 5.57 12.80 10.97
C SER A 64 6.54 11.69 10.55
N ALA A 65 6.51 11.27 9.28
CA ALA A 65 7.20 10.09 8.76
C ALA A 65 6.88 8.80 9.56
N LEU A 66 5.68 8.71 10.14
CA LEU A 66 5.25 7.57 10.94
C LEU A 66 4.50 6.55 10.06
N LEU A 67 5.00 5.32 10.05
CA LEU A 67 4.33 4.16 9.44
C LEU A 67 3.81 3.25 10.56
N VAL A 68 2.50 2.97 10.55
CA VAL A 68 1.82 2.08 11.51
C VAL A 68 1.13 0.97 10.73
N VAL A 69 1.14 -0.26 11.27
CA VAL A 69 0.47 -1.46 10.73
C VAL A 69 -0.50 -2.02 11.77
#